data_AF-A0A2S3U3H4-F1
#
_entry.id   AF-A0A2S3U3H4-F1
#
_cell.length_a   1.000
_cell.length_b   1.000
_cell.length_c   1.000
_cell.angle_alpha   90.00
_cell.angle_beta   90.00
_cell.angle_gamma   90.00
#
_symmetry.space_group_name_H-M   'P 1'
#
loop_
_entity.id
_entity.type
_entity.pdbx_description
1 polymer ?
#
loop_
_entity_poly.entity_id
_entity_poly.type
_entity_poly.pdbx_seq_one_letter_code
_entity_poly.pdbx_strand_id
1 'polypeptide(L)'
;MSPTYYRRVFKQAPVYNTNYVRFKQATKKQENAYADRLLKQAGVQNVTLMSTEKATNFKMLDSMNLVVLIFVISAGALALVVLYNLTNINVSERIRELSTIKVLGFYDGEVTMYIFRENLILTVLGIIAGCFLGNWLHAYILQTAETNALMFSPTIHPLSYVYAALLTLAFSLLVMG
;
A
#
# COMPACT_ATOMS: atom_id res chain seq x y z
N MET A 1 -4.90 -29.23 7.45
CA MET A 1 -5.02 -30.28 6.41
C MET A 1 -5.99 -31.34 6.90
N SER A 2 -6.83 -31.94 6.04
CA SER A 2 -7.68 -33.06 6.47
C SER A 2 -6.81 -34.30 6.78
N PRO A 3 -7.20 -35.15 7.74
CA PRO A 3 -6.43 -36.35 8.11
C PRO A 3 -6.21 -37.30 6.91
N THR A 4 -7.19 -37.35 6.00
CA THR A 4 -7.15 -38.15 4.77
C THR A 4 -6.14 -37.63 3.76
N TYR A 5 -6.01 -36.30 3.62
CA TYR A 5 -5.05 -35.68 2.71
C TYR A 5 -3.61 -35.82 3.21
N TYR A 6 -3.37 -35.64 4.52
CA TYR A 6 -2.05 -35.83 5.13
C TYR A 6 -1.51 -37.25 4.89
N ARG A 7 -2.36 -38.27 5.12
CA ARG A 7 -1.99 -39.68 4.91
C ARG A 7 -1.71 -40.00 3.44
N ARG A 8 -2.39 -39.34 2.49
CA ARG A 8 -2.15 -39.51 1.05
C ARG A 8 -0.79 -38.96 0.61
N VAL A 9 -0.40 -37.80 1.15
CA VAL A 9 0.86 -37.12 0.76
C VAL A 9 2.07 -37.72 1.48
N PHE A 10 1.98 -37.92 2.79
CA PHE A 10 3.13 -38.30 3.63
C PHE A 10 3.22 -39.79 3.94
N LYS A 11 2.21 -40.59 3.55
CA LYS A 11 2.11 -42.04 3.81
C LYS A 11 2.23 -42.43 5.29
N GLN A 12 2.06 -41.48 6.21
CA GLN A 12 2.16 -41.68 7.66
C GLN A 12 0.86 -41.25 8.36
N ALA A 13 0.60 -41.79 9.55
CA ALA A 13 -0.50 -41.32 10.39
C ALA A 13 -0.15 -39.94 10.98
N PRO A 14 -1.10 -38.98 11.01
CA PRO A 14 -0.84 -37.67 11.61
C PRO A 14 -0.59 -37.80 13.11
N VAL A 15 0.55 -37.29 13.58
CA VAL A 15 0.87 -37.20 15.01
C VAL A 15 0.44 -35.82 15.50
N TYR A 16 -0.52 -35.77 16.43
CA TYR A 16 -1.00 -34.52 17.01
C TYR A 16 -0.15 -34.15 18.22
N ASN A 17 0.71 -33.15 18.07
CA ASN A 17 1.61 -32.65 19.12
C ASN A 17 1.23 -31.25 19.63
N THR A 18 0.09 -30.71 19.18
CA THR A 18 -0.32 -29.32 19.46
C THR A 18 -1.79 -29.30 19.90
N ASN A 19 -2.06 -28.64 21.02
CA ASN A 19 -3.42 -28.40 21.53
C ASN A 19 -3.77 -26.92 21.46
N TYR A 20 -4.93 -26.60 20.89
CA TYR A 20 -5.45 -25.24 20.87
C TYR A 20 -6.38 -25.02 22.05
N VAL A 21 -6.06 -24.02 22.88
CA VAL A 21 -6.87 -23.63 24.04
C VAL A 21 -7.38 -22.21 23.81
N ARG A 22 -8.69 -22.00 23.94
CA ARG A 22 -9.33 -20.68 23.83
C ARG A 22 -9.84 -20.25 25.21
N PHE A 23 -9.33 -19.13 25.71
CA PHE A 23 -9.86 -18.50 26.91
C PHE A 23 -11.22 -17.84 26.60
N LYS A 24 -12.21 -18.00 27.48
CA LYS A 24 -13.52 -17.31 27.35
C LYS A 24 -13.40 -15.82 27.66
N GLN A 25 -12.70 -15.49 28.75
CA GLN A 25 -12.27 -14.15 29.14
C GLN A 25 -11.00 -14.33 29.98
N ALA A 26 -9.87 -13.80 29.52
CA ALA A 26 -8.63 -13.80 30.29
C ALA A 26 -7.89 -12.47 30.07
N THR A 27 -7.39 -11.89 31.15
CA THR A 27 -6.50 -10.73 31.09
C THR A 27 -5.10 -11.19 30.68
N LYS A 28 -4.30 -10.36 29.98
CA LYS A 28 -2.90 -10.68 29.61
C LYS A 28 -2.08 -11.28 30.76
N LYS A 29 -2.28 -10.80 31.98
CA LYS A 29 -1.60 -11.32 33.19
C LYS A 29 -1.98 -12.77 33.54
N GLN A 30 -3.25 -13.14 33.33
CA GLN A 30 -3.74 -14.51 33.55
C GLN A 30 -3.27 -15.45 32.45
N GLU A 31 -3.24 -14.97 31.20
CA GLU A 31 -2.73 -15.75 30.06
C GLU A 31 -1.23 -16.07 30.23
N ASN A 32 -0.43 -15.06 30.60
CA ASN A 32 1.00 -15.24 30.84
C ASN A 32 1.27 -16.18 32.04
N ALA A 33 0.55 -15.99 33.15
CA ALA A 33 0.71 -16.85 34.33
C ALA A 33 0.31 -18.32 34.04
N TYR A 34 -0.67 -18.54 33.16
CA TYR A 34 -1.05 -19.88 32.71
C TYR A 34 0.01 -20.49 31.78
N ALA A 35 0.54 -19.71 30.84
CA ALA A 35 1.64 -20.13 29.97
C ALA A 35 2.89 -20.52 30.77
N ASP A 36 3.26 -19.73 31.78
CA ASP A 36 4.38 -20.03 32.68
C ASP A 36 4.19 -21.33 33.46
N ARG A 37 2.95 -21.65 33.87
CA ARG A 37 2.65 -22.92 34.52
C ARG A 37 2.78 -24.10 33.57
N LEU A 38 2.31 -23.95 32.34
CA LEU A 38 2.42 -25.00 31.31
C LEU A 38 3.87 -25.26 30.93
N LEU A 39 4.69 -24.22 30.75
CA LEU A 39 6.11 -24.36 30.44
C LEU A 39 6.93 -25.05 31.53
N LYS A 40 6.44 -25.06 32.79
CA LYS A 40 7.08 -25.77 33.91
C LYS A 40 6.71 -27.26 33.98
N GLN A 41 5.72 -27.71 33.23
CA GLN A 41 5.30 -29.11 33.24
C GLN A 41 6.18 -29.94 32.31
N ALA A 42 6.71 -31.07 32.82
CA ALA A 42 7.46 -32.01 32.00
C ALA A 42 6.58 -32.53 30.84
N GLY A 43 7.04 -32.32 29.60
CA GLY A 43 6.34 -32.72 28.37
C GLY A 43 5.79 -31.56 27.52
N VAL A 44 5.81 -30.31 28.02
CA VAL A 44 5.45 -29.12 27.23
C VAL A 44 6.71 -28.47 26.69
N GLN A 45 6.89 -28.49 25.37
CA GLN A 45 8.07 -27.90 24.71
C GLN A 45 7.92 -26.39 24.44
N ASN A 46 6.71 -25.94 24.11
CA ASN A 46 6.44 -24.55 23.74
C ASN A 46 4.99 -24.17 24.06
N VAL A 47 4.76 -22.91 24.42
CA VAL A 47 3.44 -22.30 24.58
C VAL A 47 3.41 -20.99 23.80
N THR A 48 2.60 -20.93 22.76
CA THR A 48 2.43 -19.73 21.93
C THR A 48 1.13 -19.02 22.28
N LEU A 49 1.24 -17.78 22.75
CA LEU A 49 0.12 -16.91 23.07
C LEU A 49 -0.27 -16.09 21.84
N MET A 50 -1.41 -16.43 21.23
CA MET A 50 -1.92 -15.71 20.06
C MET A 50 -2.16 -14.21 20.32
N SER A 51 -2.47 -13.83 21.57
CA SER A 51 -2.63 -12.43 21.99
C SER A 51 -1.32 -11.64 21.94
N THR A 52 -0.21 -12.27 22.36
CA THR A 52 1.15 -11.71 22.29
C THR A 52 1.64 -11.64 20.86
N GLU A 53 1.50 -12.72 20.08
CA GLU A 53 1.86 -12.74 18.65
C GLU A 53 1.14 -11.66 17.86
N LYS A 54 -0.18 -11.52 18.05
CA LYS A 54 -0.95 -10.43 17.44
C LYS A 54 -0.43 -9.06 17.87
N ALA A 55 -0.21 -8.83 19.17
CA ALA A 55 0.25 -7.54 19.66
C ALA A 55 1.63 -7.16 19.12
N THR A 56 2.56 -8.11 19.04
CA THR A 56 3.90 -7.91 18.46
C THR A 56 3.80 -7.61 16.97
N ASN A 57 3.00 -8.37 16.22
CA ASN A 57 2.79 -8.14 14.79
C ASN A 57 2.12 -6.79 14.51
N PHE A 58 1.08 -6.41 15.27
CA PHE A 58 0.46 -5.09 15.14
C PHE A 58 1.44 -3.96 15.45
N LYS A 59 2.27 -4.11 16.48
CA LYS A 59 3.30 -3.11 16.80
C LYS A 59 4.36 -2.98 15.69
N MET A 60 4.71 -4.09 15.03
CA MET A 60 5.59 -4.08 13.87
C MET A 60 4.92 -3.34 12.70
N LEU A 61 3.64 -3.60 12.41
CA LEU A 61 2.87 -2.90 11.38
C LEU A 61 2.77 -1.39 11.68
N ASP A 62 2.52 -0.99 12.92
CA ASP A 62 2.48 0.43 13.32
C ASP A 62 3.82 1.13 13.07
N SER A 63 4.93 0.45 13.34
CA SER A 63 6.27 0.98 13.08
C SER A 63 6.53 1.14 11.58
N MET A 64 6.02 0.23 10.75
CA MET A 64 6.10 0.35 9.29
C MET A 64 5.25 1.51 8.76
N ASN A 65 4.12 1.83 9.41
CA ASN A 65 3.25 2.92 8.98
C ASN A 65 3.97 4.28 8.97
N LEU A 66 4.86 4.52 9.94
CA LEU A 66 5.67 5.74 9.98
C LEU A 66 6.63 5.80 8.76
N VAL A 67 7.32 4.70 8.47
CA VAL A 67 8.24 4.61 7.32
C VAL A 67 7.48 4.80 5.99
N VAL A 68 6.32 4.17 5.85
CA VAL A 68 5.44 4.33 4.69
C VAL A 68 5.00 5.79 4.53
N LEU A 69 4.63 6.46 5.62
CA LEU A 69 4.25 7.87 5.58
C LEU A 69 5.39 8.76 5.06
N ILE A 70 6.63 8.53 5.51
CA ILE A 70 7.80 9.24 5.00
C ILE A 70 7.95 9.04 3.49
N PHE A 71 7.85 7.80 3.00
CA PHE A 71 7.94 7.52 1.57
C PHE A 71 6.82 8.17 0.76
N VAL A 72 5.58 8.19 1.26
CA VAL A 72 4.47 8.86 0.59
C VAL A 72 4.73 10.37 0.46
N ILE A 73 5.21 11.01 1.54
CA ILE A 73 5.53 12.45 1.51
C ILE A 73 6.70 12.73 0.56
N SER A 74 7.78 11.95 0.62
CA SER A 74 8.94 12.13 -0.25
C SER A 74 8.60 11.90 -1.73
N ALA A 75 7.84 10.85 -2.04
CA ALA A 75 7.36 10.58 -3.39
C ALA A 75 6.45 11.71 -3.90
N GLY A 76 5.58 12.24 -3.03
CA GLY A 76 4.73 13.37 -3.37
C GLY A 76 5.49 14.66 -3.64
N ALA A 77 6.50 14.97 -2.82
CA ALA A 77 7.38 16.12 -3.05
C ALA A 77 8.14 15.99 -4.37
N LEU A 78 8.69 14.80 -4.67
CA LEU A 78 9.34 14.52 -5.95
C LEU A 78 8.37 14.69 -7.13
N ALA A 79 7.14 14.16 -7.01
CA ALA A 79 6.12 14.29 -8.03
C ALA A 79 5.78 15.77 -8.31
N LEU A 80 5.65 16.61 -7.28
CA LEU A 80 5.39 18.04 -7.44
C LEU A 80 6.53 18.73 -8.20
N VAL A 81 7.79 18.47 -7.85
CA VAL A 81 8.95 19.04 -8.53
C VAL A 81 8.99 18.61 -10.01
N VAL A 82 8.76 17.33 -10.28
CA VAL A 82 8.76 16.80 -11.65
C VAL A 82 7.62 17.41 -12.47
N LEU A 83 6.40 17.46 -11.93
CA LEU A 83 5.24 18.05 -12.59
C LEU A 83 5.45 19.54 -12.87
N TYR A 84 6.00 20.29 -11.91
CA TYR A 84 6.31 21.71 -12.08
C TYR A 84 7.29 21.94 -13.23
N ASN A 85 8.38 21.18 -13.26
CA ASN A 85 9.38 21.31 -14.32
C ASN A 85 8.81 20.93 -15.69
N LEU A 86 8.06 19.82 -15.79
CA LEU A 86 7.47 19.39 -17.06
C LEU A 86 6.42 20.38 -17.57
N THR A 87 5.56 20.89 -16.67
CA THR A 87 4.53 21.88 -17.04
C THR A 87 5.20 23.16 -17.53
N ASN A 88 6.24 23.64 -16.83
CA ASN A 88 6.99 24.83 -17.25
C ASN A 88 7.69 24.64 -18.59
N ILE A 89 8.31 23.48 -18.83
CA ILE A 89 8.91 23.17 -20.14
C ILE A 89 7.83 23.18 -21.23
N ASN A 90 6.72 22.48 -21.01
CA ASN A 90 5.62 22.40 -21.98
C ASN A 90 5.05 23.79 -22.33
N VAL A 91 4.83 24.64 -21.33
CA VAL A 91 4.34 26.02 -21.53
C VAL A 91 5.39 26.89 -22.22
N SER A 92 6.67 26.77 -21.83
CA SER A 92 7.76 27.56 -22.39
C SER A 92 8.00 27.24 -23.87
N GLU A 93 7.95 25.97 -24.25
CA GLU A 93 8.08 25.52 -25.65
C GLU A 93 6.94 26.07 -26.53
N ARG A 94 5.74 26.21 -25.95
CA ARG A 94 4.53 26.64 -26.66
C ARG A 94 4.27 28.14 -26.58
N ILE A 95 5.12 28.92 -25.92
CA ILE A 95 4.86 30.35 -25.67
C ILE A 95 4.64 31.17 -26.94
N ARG A 96 5.31 30.81 -28.04
CA ARG A 96 5.17 31.46 -29.35
C ARG A 96 3.85 31.12 -30.03
N GLU A 97 3.39 29.88 -29.89
CA GLU A 97 2.09 29.41 -30.37
C GLU A 97 0.97 30.15 -29.63
N LEU A 98 1.06 30.21 -28.30
CA LEU A 98 0.10 30.91 -27.43
C LEU A 98 0.06 32.42 -27.73
N SER A 99 1.21 33.03 -28.00
CA SER A 99 1.31 34.44 -28.38
C SER A 99 0.64 34.72 -29.73
N THR A 100 0.75 33.81 -30.68
CA THR A 100 0.08 33.94 -31.99
C THR A 100 -1.44 33.85 -31.82
N ILE A 101 -1.93 32.95 -30.96
CA ILE A 101 -3.36 32.84 -30.64
C ILE A 101 -3.88 34.11 -29.97
N LYS A 102 -3.12 34.71 -29.05
CA LYS A 102 -3.50 36.00 -28.42
C LYS A 102 -3.58 37.14 -29.43
N VAL A 103 -2.66 37.22 -30.40
CA VAL A 103 -2.67 38.28 -31.44
C VAL A 103 -3.88 38.13 -32.38
N LEU A 104 -4.44 36.93 -32.53
CA LEU A 104 -5.68 36.70 -33.28
C LEU A 104 -6.94 37.14 -32.52
N GLY A 105 -6.80 37.70 -31.31
CA GLY A 105 -7.89 38.30 -30.54
C GLY A 105 -8.48 37.43 -29.44
N PHE A 106 -7.87 36.27 -29.13
CA PHE A 106 -8.28 35.41 -28.02
C PHE A 106 -7.86 36.01 -26.66
N TYR A 107 -8.71 35.84 -25.65
CA TYR A 107 -8.45 36.32 -24.30
C TYR A 107 -7.49 35.41 -23.53
N ASP A 108 -6.76 35.98 -22.55
CA ASP A 108 -5.82 35.24 -21.70
C ASP A 108 -6.45 34.01 -21.03
N GLY A 109 -7.71 34.12 -20.58
CA GLY A 109 -8.43 33.01 -19.96
C GLY A 109 -8.78 31.88 -20.92
N GLU A 110 -9.04 32.18 -22.19
CA GLU A 110 -9.34 31.16 -23.22
C GLU A 110 -8.08 30.36 -23.56
N VAL A 111 -6.93 31.04 -23.64
CA VAL A 111 -5.62 30.43 -23.90
C VAL A 111 -5.18 29.56 -22.72
N THR A 112 -5.36 30.03 -21.47
CA THR A 112 -5.05 29.24 -20.28
C THR A 112 -5.96 28.02 -20.14
N MET A 113 -7.26 28.16 -20.45
CA MET A 113 -8.20 27.03 -20.41
C MET A 113 -7.88 25.95 -21.46
N TYR A 114 -7.36 26.35 -22.62
CA TYR A 114 -6.88 25.40 -23.63
C TYR A 114 -5.75 24.52 -23.08
N ILE A 115 -4.71 25.11 -22.50
CA ILE A 115 -3.58 24.40 -21.90
C ILE A 115 -4.04 23.52 -20.73
N PHE A 116 -4.94 24.04 -19.90
CA PHE A 116 -5.48 23.31 -18.75
C PHE A 116 -6.18 22.03 -19.17
N ARG A 117 -7.00 22.06 -20.23
CA ARG A 117 -7.73 20.88 -20.71
C ARG A 117 -6.80 19.81 -21.26
N GLU A 118 -5.76 20.20 -21.98
CA GLU A 118 -4.75 19.26 -22.48
C GLU A 118 -4.03 18.57 -21.31
N ASN A 119 -3.55 19.37 -20.36
CA ASN A 119 -2.86 18.85 -19.19
C ASN A 119 -3.76 17.96 -18.34
N LEU A 120 -5.04 18.30 -18.20
CA LEU A 120 -6.01 17.47 -17.48
C LEU A 120 -6.17 16.09 -18.13
N ILE A 121 -6.24 16.02 -19.47
CA ILE A 121 -6.31 14.75 -20.20
C ILE A 121 -5.04 13.92 -19.96
N LEU A 122 -3.86 14.54 -20.04
CA LEU A 122 -2.59 13.88 -19.75
C LEU A 122 -2.52 13.36 -18.31
N THR A 123 -3.00 14.14 -17.35
CA THR A 123 -3.06 13.73 -15.94
C THR A 123 -4.01 12.55 -15.74
N VAL A 124 -5.21 12.57 -16.35
CA VAL A 124 -6.16 11.45 -16.25
C VAL A 124 -5.57 10.17 -16.85
N LEU A 125 -4.94 10.26 -18.03
CA LEU A 125 -4.26 9.12 -18.64
C LEU A 125 -3.10 8.62 -17.76
N GLY A 126 -2.34 9.55 -17.17
CA GLY A 126 -1.27 9.25 -16.22
C GLY A 126 -1.77 8.53 -14.97
N ILE A 127 -2.92 8.93 -14.41
CA ILE A 127 -3.55 8.27 -13.26
C ILE A 127 -3.97 6.84 -13.63
N ILE A 128 -4.60 6.65 -14.79
CA ILE A 128 -5.03 5.31 -15.25
C ILE A 128 -3.82 4.40 -15.43
N ALA A 129 -2.79 4.87 -16.15
CA ALA A 129 -1.56 4.12 -16.38
C ALA A 129 -0.81 3.85 -15.07
N GLY A 130 -0.74 4.83 -14.17
CA GLY A 130 -0.10 4.73 -12.86
C GLY A 130 -0.81 3.73 -11.95
N CYS A 131 -2.14 3.71 -11.93
CA CYS A 131 -2.92 2.71 -11.18
C CYS A 131 -2.71 1.30 -11.71
N PHE A 132 -2.66 1.14 -13.04
CA PHE A 132 -2.41 -0.14 -13.69
C PHE A 132 -1.00 -0.67 -13.38
N LEU A 133 0.03 0.15 -13.60
CA LEU A 133 1.42 -0.21 -13.30
C LEU A 133 1.65 -0.41 -11.80
N GLY A 134 1.02 0.41 -10.95
CA GLY A 134 1.08 0.29 -9.50
C GLY A 134 0.48 -1.02 -9.00
N ASN A 135 -0.65 -1.46 -9.57
CA ASN A 135 -1.24 -2.76 -9.24
C ASN A 135 -0.32 -3.92 -9.62
N TRP A 136 0.27 -3.87 -10.82
CA TRP A 136 1.21 -4.89 -11.27
C TRP A 136 2.46 -4.95 -10.40
N LEU A 137 3.05 -3.79 -10.08
CA LEU A 137 4.23 -3.71 -9.24
C LEU A 137 3.93 -4.13 -7.79
N HIS A 138 2.77 -3.77 -7.25
CA HIS A 138 2.34 -4.21 -5.93
C HIS A 138 2.25 -5.74 -5.84
N ALA A 139 1.60 -6.38 -6.82
CA ALA A 139 1.51 -7.84 -6.86
C ALA A 139 2.89 -8.51 -6.95
N TYR A 140 3.79 -7.96 -7.77
CA TYR A 140 5.16 -8.45 -7.91
C TYR A 140 5.97 -8.35 -6.61
N ILE A 141 5.89 -7.20 -5.93
CA ILE A 141 6.57 -7.00 -4.64
C ILE A 141 6.02 -7.97 -3.60
N LEU A 142 4.70 -8.17 -3.56
CA LEU A 142 4.07 -9.05 -2.58
C LEU A 142 4.49 -10.51 -2.77
N GLN A 143 4.48 -10.99 -4.01
CA GLN A 143 4.94 -12.35 -4.33
C GLN A 143 6.41 -12.57 -3.95
N THR A 144 7.25 -11.54 -4.08
CA THR A 144 8.68 -11.61 -3.74
C THR A 144 8.91 -11.50 -2.23
N ALA A 145 8.05 -10.78 -1.51
CA ALA A 145 8.14 -10.56 -0.06
C ALA A 145 7.47 -11.67 0.77
N GLU A 146 6.59 -12.47 0.17
CA GLU A 146 5.99 -13.63 0.82
C GLU A 146 7.07 -14.61 1.32
N THR A 147 6.98 -14.98 2.59
CA THR A 147 7.85 -16.00 3.20
C THR A 147 6.99 -17.12 3.76
N ASN A 148 7.56 -18.30 3.99
CA ASN A 148 6.84 -19.45 4.54
C ASN A 148 6.13 -19.17 5.89
N ALA A 149 6.50 -18.09 6.58
CA ALA A 149 5.92 -17.68 7.86
C ALA A 149 4.83 -16.59 7.74
N LEU A 150 4.73 -15.89 6.61
CA LEU A 150 3.85 -14.72 6.43
C LEU A 150 3.21 -14.73 5.05
N MET A 151 1.88 -14.88 5.00
CA MET A 151 1.07 -14.60 3.82
C MET A 151 0.57 -13.16 3.85
N PHE A 152 0.80 -12.42 2.77
CA PHE A 152 0.19 -11.12 2.56
C PHE A 152 -1.03 -11.25 1.65
N SER A 153 -2.10 -10.50 1.93
CA SER A 153 -3.26 -10.47 1.03
C SER A 153 -2.95 -9.52 -0.13
N PRO A 154 -3.06 -9.96 -1.41
CA PRO A 154 -2.79 -9.13 -2.58
C PRO A 154 -3.87 -8.08 -2.90
N THR A 155 -4.83 -7.90 -2.00
CA THR A 155 -5.99 -7.03 -2.22
C THR A 155 -5.68 -5.59 -1.82
N ILE A 156 -5.52 -4.72 -2.82
CA ILE A 156 -5.50 -3.27 -2.60
C ILE A 156 -6.94 -2.79 -2.36
N HIS A 157 -7.17 -2.02 -1.29
CA HIS A 157 -8.48 -1.41 -1.05
C HIS A 157 -8.82 -0.40 -2.15
N PRO A 158 -10.04 -0.40 -2.71
CA PRO A 158 -10.45 0.55 -3.76
C PRO A 158 -10.23 2.03 -3.39
N LEU A 159 -10.36 2.36 -2.11
CA LEU A 159 -10.12 3.73 -1.60
C LEU A 159 -8.67 4.19 -1.81
N SER A 160 -7.69 3.29 -1.81
CA SER A 160 -6.29 3.64 -2.06
C SER A 160 -6.09 4.23 -3.46
N TYR A 161 -6.79 3.70 -4.47
CA TYR A 161 -6.77 4.26 -5.82
C TYR A 161 -7.43 5.64 -5.88
N VAL A 162 -8.51 5.84 -5.12
CA VAL A 162 -9.18 7.15 -5.03
C VAL A 162 -8.25 8.18 -4.38
N TYR A 163 -7.58 7.84 -3.28
CA TYR A 163 -6.61 8.73 -2.64
C TYR A 163 -5.45 9.06 -3.57
N ALA A 164 -4.90 8.07 -4.28
CA ALA A 164 -3.83 8.29 -5.25
C ALA A 164 -4.28 9.24 -6.38
N ALA A 165 -5.44 8.98 -6.98
CA ALA A 165 -5.99 9.81 -8.06
C ALA A 165 -6.27 11.26 -7.59
N LEU A 166 -6.89 11.43 -6.42
CA LEU A 166 -7.16 12.76 -5.85
C LEU A 166 -5.87 13.52 -5.53
N LEU A 167 -4.86 12.84 -5.00
CA LEU A 167 -3.57 13.45 -4.67
C LEU A 167 -2.82 13.87 -5.93
N THR A 168 -2.80 13.03 -6.98
CA THR A 168 -2.22 13.39 -8.28
C THR A 168 -2.96 14.56 -8.94
N LEU A 169 -4.30 14.56 -8.91
CA LEU A 169 -5.09 15.69 -9.41
C LEU A 169 -4.80 16.97 -8.63
N ALA A 170 -4.74 16.90 -7.29
CA ALA A 170 -4.44 18.04 -6.45
C ALA A 170 -3.07 18.65 -6.79
N PHE A 171 -2.04 17.82 -6.98
CA PHE A 171 -0.71 18.30 -7.39
C PHE A 171 -0.70 18.88 -8.80
N SER A 172 -1.37 18.23 -9.74
CA SER A 172 -1.53 18.74 -11.11
C SER A 172 -2.19 20.12 -11.11
N LEU A 173 -3.29 20.29 -10.37
CA LEU A 173 -4.00 21.56 -10.26
C LEU A 173 -3.16 22.64 -9.58
N LEU A 174 -2.44 22.28 -8.51
CA LEU A 174 -1.56 23.22 -7.79
C LEU A 174 -0.42 23.74 -8.66
N VAL A 175 0.11 22.90 -9.55
CA VAL A 175 1.19 23.29 -10.47
C VAL A 175 0.66 24.14 -11.64
N MET A 176 -0.57 23.89 -12.07
CA MET A 176 -1.17 24.55 -13.24
C MET A 176 -1.92 25.85 -12.91
N GLY A 177 -2.37 26.01 -11.67
CA GLY A 177 -3.05 27.22 -11.17
C GLY A 177 -2.06 28.25 -10.65
#